data_AF-A0A022QIV2-F1
#
_entry.id   AF-A0A022QIV2-F1
#
_cell.length_a   1.000
_cell.length_b   1.000
_cell.length_c   1.000
_cell.angle_alpha   90.00
_cell.angle_beta   90.00
_cell.angle_gamma   90.00
#
_symmetry.space_group_name_H-M   'P 1'
#
loop_
_entity.id
_entity.type
_entity.pdbx_description
1 polymer ?
#
loop_
_entity_poly.entity_id
_entity_poly.type
_entity_poly.pdbx_seq_one_letter_code
_entity_poly.pdbx_strand_id
1 'polypeptide(L)'
;SGKLVGAHPLTSGYYSTTVRDGYTPIIRMFGRYGFTVCCACFEMQDSDKRRINPSSRPEGLVEQIVLAARICDVPLEGENGSTNLDGGSFEQVVKMSKFYSDGLDNPSFSFNFVRMDRNLFESRNWASFTKFVRQISTISMFGAGSDFNGGGNMRSF
;
A
#
# COMPACT_ATOMS: atom_id res chain seq x y z
N SER A 1 -8.11 -6.06 -17.21
CA SER A 1 -7.88 -6.07 -15.75
C SER A 1 -8.83 -5.08 -15.09
N GLY A 2 -9.70 -5.54 -14.19
CA GLY A 2 -10.63 -4.68 -13.46
C GLY A 2 -9.97 -4.17 -12.17
N LYS A 3 -9.97 -2.85 -11.97
CA LYS A 3 -9.58 -2.21 -10.70
C LYS A 3 -10.86 -1.93 -9.89
N LEU A 4 -10.88 -2.32 -8.62
CA LEU A 4 -11.95 -1.91 -7.69
C LEU A 4 -11.37 -0.92 -6.69
N VAL A 5 -11.93 0.28 -6.68
CA VAL A 5 -11.54 1.39 -5.79
C VAL A 5 -12.27 1.25 -4.46
N GLY A 6 -11.54 1.08 -3.35
CA GLY A 6 -12.11 1.03 -2.01
C GLY A 6 -12.36 2.42 -1.43
N ALA A 7 -13.63 2.74 -1.08
CA ALA A 7 -14.03 3.97 -0.40
C ALA A 7 -14.72 3.68 0.95
N HIS A 8 -14.49 4.56 1.93
CA HIS A 8 -15.02 4.64 3.31
C HIS A 8 -15.98 3.52 3.80
N PRO A 9 -15.61 2.72 4.83
CA PRO A 9 -16.33 1.48 5.21
C PRO A 9 -17.79 1.62 5.64
N LEU A 10 -18.21 2.77 6.18
CA LEU A 10 -19.54 2.90 6.80
C LEU A 10 -20.66 3.29 5.81
N THR A 11 -20.33 3.71 4.60
CA THR A 11 -21.30 4.10 3.57
C THR A 11 -21.27 3.22 2.31
N SER A 12 -20.32 2.28 2.22
CA SER A 12 -20.13 1.41 1.05
C SER A 12 -20.42 -0.08 1.28
N GLY A 13 -20.84 -0.48 2.50
CA GLY A 13 -21.31 -1.84 2.79
C GLY A 13 -20.25 -2.82 3.32
N TYR A 14 -19.06 -2.35 3.70
CA TYR A 14 -18.02 -3.20 4.31
C TYR A 14 -18.25 -3.33 5.83
N TYR A 15 -18.73 -4.48 6.27
CA TYR A 15 -18.90 -4.81 7.70
C TYR A 15 -17.55 -5.10 8.36
N SER A 16 -16.81 -4.06 8.72
CA SER A 16 -15.65 -4.15 9.61
C SER A 16 -16.04 -3.68 11.02
N THR A 17 -15.87 -4.55 12.03
CA THR A 17 -16.08 -4.21 13.45
C THR A 17 -14.75 -4.31 14.20
N THR A 18 -14.68 -3.82 15.44
CA THR A 18 -13.49 -3.94 16.30
C THR A 18 -13.05 -5.39 16.55
N VAL A 19 -13.89 -6.38 16.25
CA VAL A 19 -13.68 -7.81 16.49
C VAL A 19 -13.69 -8.63 15.19
N ARG A 20 -14.03 -8.01 14.05
CA ARG A 20 -14.18 -8.70 12.76
C ARG A 20 -13.54 -7.89 11.65
N ASP A 21 -12.46 -8.43 11.10
CA ASP A 21 -11.90 -7.95 9.85
C ASP A 21 -12.87 -8.30 8.70
N GLY A 22 -13.58 -7.29 8.21
CA GLY A 22 -14.49 -7.42 7.08
C GLY A 22 -13.77 -7.53 5.73
N TYR A 23 -12.46 -7.26 5.67
CA TYR A 23 -11.69 -7.19 4.43
C TYR A 23 -11.05 -8.53 4.06
N THR A 24 -10.57 -9.31 5.03
CA THR A 24 -9.94 -10.62 4.77
C THR A 24 -10.78 -11.54 3.86
N PRO A 25 -12.10 -11.75 4.07
CA PRO A 25 -12.87 -12.62 3.18
C PRO A 25 -12.91 -12.13 1.72
N ILE A 26 -12.97 -10.82 1.51
CA ILE A 26 -13.05 -10.18 0.19
C ILE A 26 -11.69 -10.24 -0.50
N ILE A 27 -10.62 -9.92 0.23
CA ILE A 27 -9.25 -9.95 -0.27
C ILE A 27 -8.83 -11.39 -0.59
N ARG A 28 -9.20 -12.37 0.25
CA ARG A 28 -8.99 -13.79 -0.06
C ARG A 28 -9.68 -14.20 -1.35
N MET A 29 -10.87 -13.67 -1.62
CA MET A 29 -11.56 -13.90 -2.89
C MET A 29 -10.76 -13.29 -4.05
N PHE A 30 -10.20 -12.09 -3.91
CA PHE A 30 -9.33 -11.50 -4.93
C PHE A 30 -8.11 -12.35 -5.26
N GLY A 31 -7.43 -12.91 -4.23
CA GLY A 31 -6.31 -13.84 -4.42
C GLY A 31 -6.70 -15.07 -5.25
N ARG A 32 -7.89 -15.64 -5.01
CA ARG A 32 -8.37 -16.81 -5.79
C ARG A 32 -8.55 -16.54 -7.29
N TYR A 33 -8.79 -15.28 -7.67
CA TYR A 33 -9.00 -14.89 -9.07
C TYR A 33 -7.84 -14.08 -9.66
N GLY A 34 -6.72 -13.93 -8.92
CA GLY A 34 -5.55 -13.19 -9.38
C GLY A 34 -5.76 -11.68 -9.51
N PHE A 35 -6.65 -11.09 -8.70
CA PHE A 35 -6.83 -9.64 -8.65
C PHE A 35 -5.83 -8.96 -7.72
N THR A 36 -5.55 -7.68 -8.00
CA THR A 36 -4.79 -6.76 -7.13
C THR A 36 -5.75 -5.94 -6.28
N VAL A 37 -5.42 -5.74 -5.00
CA VAL A 37 -6.12 -4.81 -4.11
C VAL A 37 -5.66 -3.39 -4.41
N CYS A 38 -6.57 -2.46 -4.69
CA CYS A 38 -6.24 -1.03 -4.76
C CYS A 38 -6.79 -0.29 -3.52
N CYS A 39 -5.92 0.40 -2.80
CA CYS A 39 -6.23 1.13 -1.58
C CYS A 39 -5.97 2.63 -1.77
N ALA A 40 -7.05 3.41 -1.79
CA ALA A 40 -6.98 4.86 -1.85
C ALA A 40 -6.70 5.47 -0.47
N CYS A 41 -6.25 6.74 -0.46
CA CYS A 41 -5.93 7.50 0.75
C CYS A 41 -4.79 6.89 1.59
N PHE A 42 -3.85 6.22 0.92
CA PHE A 42 -2.76 5.48 1.54
C PHE A 42 -1.77 6.36 2.31
N GLU A 43 -1.76 7.67 2.02
CA GLU A 43 -0.92 8.69 2.65
C GLU A 43 -1.48 9.23 3.97
N MET A 44 -2.76 8.97 4.27
CA MET A 44 -3.44 9.61 5.40
C MET A 44 -2.96 9.06 6.75
N GLN A 45 -2.79 9.99 7.69
CA GLN A 45 -2.49 9.70 9.09
C GLN A 45 -3.69 10.03 9.99
N ASP A 46 -3.82 9.29 11.09
CA ASP A 46 -4.87 9.56 12.08
C ASP A 46 -4.73 10.97 12.68
N SER A 47 -3.49 11.44 12.90
CA SER A 47 -3.15 12.75 13.48
C SER A 47 -3.75 13.91 12.69
N ASP A 48 -3.79 13.82 11.37
CA ASP A 48 -4.30 14.87 10.48
C ASP A 48 -5.82 15.00 10.56
N LYS A 49 -6.54 13.88 10.74
CA LYS A 49 -8.00 13.85 10.71
C LYS A 49 -8.64 13.95 12.10
N ARG A 50 -7.95 13.53 13.17
CA ARG A 50 -8.47 13.61 14.54
C ARG A 50 -8.74 15.03 15.03
N ARG A 51 -8.09 16.04 14.44
CA ARG A 51 -8.38 17.46 14.70
C ARG A 51 -9.78 17.90 14.23
N ILE A 52 -10.30 17.24 13.19
CA ILE A 52 -11.59 17.57 12.55
C ILE A 52 -12.68 16.60 13.04
N ASN A 53 -12.34 15.33 13.18
CA ASN A 53 -13.22 14.29 13.68
C ASN A 53 -12.43 13.33 14.59
N PRO A 54 -12.61 13.40 15.91
CA PRO A 54 -11.89 12.56 16.88
C PRO A 54 -12.08 11.05 16.66
N SER A 55 -13.16 10.64 15.99
CA SER A 55 -13.48 9.24 15.69
C SER A 55 -12.93 8.77 14.34
N SER A 56 -12.33 9.65 13.54
CA SER A 56 -11.76 9.28 12.24
C SER A 56 -10.45 8.50 12.41
N ARG A 57 -10.38 7.33 11.77
CA ARG A 57 -9.20 6.44 11.80
C ARG A 57 -8.78 5.99 10.39
N PRO A 58 -8.41 6.93 9.49
CA PRO A 58 -8.04 6.58 8.11
C PRO A 58 -6.81 5.67 8.06
N GLU A 59 -5.84 5.87 8.95
CA GLU A 59 -4.62 5.07 8.99
C GLU A 59 -4.92 3.66 9.48
N GLY A 60 -5.72 3.52 10.56
CA GLY A 60 -6.14 2.21 11.05
C GLY A 60 -6.93 1.40 10.01
N LEU A 61 -7.69 2.08 9.13
CA LEU A 61 -8.37 1.42 8.02
C LEU A 61 -7.38 0.89 6.97
N VAL A 62 -6.41 1.71 6.57
CA VAL A 62 -5.36 1.29 5.63
C VAL A 62 -4.58 0.11 6.20
N GLU A 63 -4.22 0.15 7.49
CA GLU A 63 -3.55 -0.96 8.18
C GLU A 63 -4.34 -2.27 8.11
N GLN A 64 -5.67 -2.23 8.28
CA GLN A 64 -6.51 -3.43 8.17
C GLN A 64 -6.48 -4.02 6.76
N ILE A 65 -6.58 -3.19 5.73
CA ILE A 65 -6.54 -3.63 4.32
C ILE A 65 -5.16 -4.20 3.98
N VAL A 66 -4.08 -3.52 4.40
CA VAL A 66 -2.70 -3.94 4.19
C VAL A 66 -2.43 -5.28 4.87
N LEU A 67 -2.85 -5.43 6.13
CA LEU A 67 -2.70 -6.68 6.88
C LEU A 67 -3.45 -7.83 6.21
N ALA A 68 -4.68 -7.60 5.76
CA ALA A 68 -5.47 -8.61 5.06
C ALA A 68 -4.85 -9.00 3.71
N ALA A 69 -4.31 -8.04 2.96
CA ALA A 69 -3.57 -8.30 1.71
C ALA A 69 -2.30 -9.11 1.97
N ARG A 70 -1.55 -8.78 3.02
CA ARG A 70 -0.36 -9.53 3.46
C ARG A 70 -0.70 -10.97 3.85
N ILE A 71 -1.70 -11.17 4.72
CA ILE A 71 -2.11 -12.51 5.18
C ILE A 71 -2.58 -13.40 4.02
N CYS A 72 -3.22 -12.80 3.01
CA CYS A 72 -3.74 -13.53 1.85
C CYS A 72 -2.75 -13.60 0.68
N ASP A 73 -1.55 -13.03 0.81
CA ASP A 73 -0.54 -12.91 -0.24
C ASP A 73 -1.10 -12.36 -1.56
N VAL A 74 -1.86 -11.26 -1.46
CA VAL A 74 -2.48 -10.61 -2.62
C VAL A 74 -1.68 -9.35 -2.98
N PRO A 75 -1.40 -9.10 -4.28
CA PRO A 75 -0.76 -7.87 -4.71
C PRO A 75 -1.51 -6.62 -4.25
N LEU A 76 -0.78 -5.59 -3.86
CA LEU A 76 -1.32 -4.35 -3.31
C LEU A 76 -0.86 -3.13 -4.12
N GLU A 77 -1.82 -2.29 -4.51
CA GLU A 77 -1.64 -0.98 -5.13
C GLU A 77 -2.15 0.10 -4.17
N GLY A 78 -1.30 1.06 -3.81
CA GLY A 78 -1.69 2.23 -3.03
C GLY A 78 -1.90 3.46 -3.91
N GLU A 79 -2.86 4.30 -3.57
CA GLU A 79 -3.12 5.59 -4.22
C GLU A 79 -3.29 6.69 -3.17
N ASN A 80 -2.79 7.90 -3.45
CA ASN A 80 -3.05 9.04 -2.58
C ASN A 80 -4.44 9.64 -2.80
N GLY A 81 -5.06 10.14 -1.73
CA GLY A 81 -6.36 10.83 -1.78
C GLY A 81 -6.25 12.35 -1.91
N SER A 82 -5.20 12.94 -1.34
CA SER A 82 -4.91 14.38 -1.42
C SER A 82 -3.93 14.70 -2.54
N THR A 83 -4.06 15.85 -3.21
CA THR A 83 -3.08 16.29 -4.23
C THR A 83 -1.81 16.88 -3.65
N ASN A 84 -1.84 17.30 -2.38
CA ASN A 84 -0.73 18.00 -1.73
C ASN A 84 -0.10 17.10 -0.67
N LEU A 85 0.89 16.31 -1.07
CA LEU A 85 1.63 15.43 -0.16
C LEU A 85 2.83 16.18 0.41
N ASP A 86 2.95 16.14 1.73
CA ASP A 86 4.14 16.59 2.44
C ASP A 86 5.08 15.41 2.75
N GLY A 87 6.18 15.70 3.46
CA GLY A 87 7.14 14.67 3.85
C GLY A 87 6.50 13.57 4.71
N GLY A 88 5.59 13.93 5.62
CA GLY A 88 4.88 12.97 6.47
C GLY A 88 3.95 12.05 5.67
N SER A 89 3.27 12.59 4.67
CA SER A 89 2.42 11.84 3.74
C SER A 89 3.21 10.77 3.00
N PHE A 90 4.39 11.11 2.47
CA PHE A 90 5.26 10.13 1.81
C PHE A 90 5.85 9.10 2.78
N GLU A 91 6.24 9.53 3.99
CA GLU A 91 6.73 8.62 5.03
C GLU A 91 5.67 7.61 5.45
N GLN A 92 4.40 8.01 5.49
CA GLN A 92 3.27 7.12 5.74
C GLN A 92 3.13 6.04 4.67
N VAL A 93 3.23 6.41 3.39
CA VAL A 93 3.19 5.43 2.27
C VAL A 93 4.35 4.43 2.39
N VAL A 94 5.56 4.92 2.67
CA VAL A 94 6.75 4.07 2.87
C VAL A 94 6.55 3.13 4.07
N LYS A 95 5.97 3.62 5.17
CA LYS A 95 5.68 2.80 6.36
C LYS A 95 4.73 1.66 6.03
N MET A 96 3.62 1.95 5.37
CA MET A 96 2.61 0.94 5.00
C MET A 96 3.13 -0.05 3.96
N SER A 97 3.95 0.41 3.01
CA SER A 97 4.64 -0.48 2.06
C SER A 97 5.57 -1.47 2.77
N LYS A 98 6.38 -1.01 3.73
CA LYS A 98 7.23 -1.92 4.52
C LYS A 98 6.41 -2.89 5.35
N PHE A 99 5.32 -2.42 5.95
CA PHE A 99 4.42 -3.26 6.73
C PHE A 99 3.78 -4.37 5.88
N TYR A 100 3.42 -4.07 4.62
CA TYR A 100 2.97 -5.08 3.67
C TYR A 100 4.06 -6.10 3.34
N SER A 101 5.26 -5.62 2.99
CA SER A 101 6.35 -6.45 2.47
C SER A 101 7.07 -7.30 3.52
N ASP A 102 6.95 -6.95 4.80
CA ASP A 102 7.62 -7.65 5.89
C ASP A 102 7.28 -9.16 5.90
N GLY A 103 8.30 -10.02 5.87
CA GLY A 103 8.14 -11.47 5.92
C GLY A 103 7.49 -12.13 4.69
N LEU A 104 7.31 -11.41 3.57
CA LEU A 104 6.89 -11.99 2.29
C LEU A 104 8.12 -12.29 1.42
N ASP A 105 8.12 -13.43 0.74
CA ASP A 105 9.24 -13.86 -0.12
C ASP A 105 9.35 -13.05 -1.42
N ASN A 106 8.22 -12.65 -2.00
CA ASN A 106 8.17 -11.83 -3.22
C ASN A 106 7.00 -10.83 -3.18
N PRO A 107 7.08 -9.78 -2.34
CA PRO A 107 5.99 -8.84 -2.14
C PRO A 107 5.70 -8.03 -3.41
N SER A 108 4.45 -8.04 -3.86
CA SER A 108 3.98 -7.23 -5.00
C SER A 108 3.28 -5.97 -4.51
N PHE A 109 4.06 -4.92 -4.26
CA PHE A 109 3.55 -3.60 -3.91
C PHE A 109 3.84 -2.57 -5.00
N SER A 110 2.84 -1.74 -5.31
CA SER A 110 3.00 -0.56 -6.15
C SER A 110 2.29 0.65 -5.56
N PHE A 111 2.75 1.84 -5.90
CA PHE A 111 2.12 3.09 -5.50
C PHE A 111 1.87 3.97 -6.72
N ASN A 112 0.62 4.35 -6.92
CA ASN A 112 0.19 5.23 -7.99
C ASN A 112 -0.04 6.66 -7.44
N PHE A 113 0.84 7.58 -7.83
CA PHE A 113 0.77 8.98 -7.41
C PHE A 113 -0.19 9.77 -8.31
N VAL A 114 -1.25 10.31 -7.70
CA VAL A 114 -2.34 11.04 -8.35
C VAL A 114 -2.40 12.48 -7.81
N ARG A 115 -1.90 13.51 -8.48
CA ARG A 115 -1.53 13.60 -9.90
C ARG A 115 -0.28 14.46 -10.04
N MET A 116 0.46 14.25 -11.12
CA MET A 116 1.50 15.20 -11.51
C MET A 116 0.86 16.52 -11.92
N ASP A 117 1.28 17.60 -11.27
CA ASP A 117 0.87 18.96 -11.56
C ASP A 117 2.03 19.94 -11.34
N ARG A 118 1.80 21.25 -11.52
CA ARG A 118 2.85 22.26 -11.33
C ARG A 118 3.37 22.31 -9.89
N ASN A 119 2.52 22.03 -8.90
CA ASN A 119 2.89 22.07 -7.49
C ASN A 119 3.91 20.96 -7.16
N LEU A 120 3.77 19.77 -7.76
CA LEU A 120 4.75 18.68 -7.62
C LEU A 120 6.17 19.12 -8.03
N PHE A 121 6.28 19.93 -9.09
CA PHE A 121 7.58 20.34 -9.65
C PHE A 121 8.19 21.57 -8.96
N GLU A 122 7.56 22.12 -7.93
CA GLU A 122 8.21 23.10 -7.07
C GLU A 122 9.39 22.46 -6.34
N SER A 123 10.50 23.21 -6.19
CA SER A 123 11.79 22.65 -5.75
C SER A 123 11.71 21.84 -4.46
N ARG A 124 10.90 22.28 -3.48
CA ARG A 124 10.72 21.59 -2.21
C ARG A 124 9.92 20.30 -2.36
N ASN A 125 8.83 20.32 -3.13
CA ASN A 125 7.96 19.18 -3.32
C ASN A 125 8.64 18.11 -4.17
N TRP A 126 9.38 18.53 -5.20
CA TRP A 126 10.18 17.66 -6.03
C TRP A 126 11.28 16.95 -5.22
N ALA A 127 11.95 17.67 -4.30
CA ALA A 127 12.95 17.06 -3.41
C ALA A 127 12.32 15.98 -2.50
N SER A 128 11.14 16.25 -1.94
CA SER A 128 10.39 15.27 -1.14
C SER A 128 9.96 14.06 -1.97
N PHE A 129 9.42 14.28 -3.17
CA PHE A 129 8.98 13.23 -4.08
C PHE A 129 10.13 12.35 -4.56
N THR A 130 11.27 12.93 -4.94
CA THR A 130 12.45 12.15 -5.36
C THR A 130 13.06 11.35 -4.22
N LYS A 131 13.06 11.87 -2.98
CA LYS A 131 13.41 11.11 -1.78
C LYS A 131 12.46 9.92 -1.60
N PHE A 132 11.16 10.14 -1.72
CA PHE A 132 10.13 9.09 -1.64
C PHE A 132 10.33 8.00 -2.69
N VAL A 133 10.54 8.37 -3.96
CA VAL A 133 10.78 7.41 -5.06
C VAL A 133 11.98 6.53 -4.76
N ARG A 134 13.08 7.10 -4.26
CA ARG A 134 14.27 6.31 -3.85
C ARG A 134 13.93 5.31 -2.75
N GLN A 135 13.19 5.74 -1.73
CA GLN A 135 12.80 4.86 -0.62
C GLN A 135 11.92 3.70 -1.07
N ILE A 136 10.95 3.93 -1.97
CA ILE A 136 10.06 2.86 -2.41
C ILE A 136 10.75 1.88 -3.38
N SER A 137 11.62 2.38 -4.26
CA SER A 137 12.42 1.52 -5.13
C SER A 137 13.37 0.61 -4.35
N THR A 138 13.93 1.09 -3.25
CA THR A 138 14.75 0.26 -2.36
C THR A 138 13.96 -0.89 -1.75
N ILE A 139 12.69 -0.68 -1.36
CA ILE A 139 11.83 -1.74 -0.82
C ILE A 139 11.56 -2.81 -1.88
N SER A 140 11.26 -2.41 -3.12
CA SER A 140 11.05 -3.37 -4.22
C SER A 140 12.30 -4.20 -4.56
N MET A 141 13.51 -3.64 -4.40
CA MET A 141 14.75 -4.39 -4.63
C MET A 141 14.97 -5.49 -3.60
N PHE A 142 14.60 -5.26 -2.34
CA PHE A 142 14.73 -6.29 -1.30
C PHE A 142 13.80 -7.49 -1.54
N GLY A 143 12.66 -7.29 -2.21
CA GLY A 143 11.76 -8.38 -2.62
C GLY A 143 12.21 -9.17 -3.86
N ALA A 144 13.05 -8.57 -4.72
CA ALA A 144 13.52 -9.20 -5.96
C ALA A 144 14.87 -9.93 -5.82
N GLY A 145 15.51 -9.87 -4.65
CA GLY A 145 16.86 -10.39 -4.41
C GLY A 145 16.97 -11.91 -4.25
N SER A 146 15.87 -12.65 -4.25
CA SER A 146 15.82 -14.10 -4.01
C SER A 146 16.06 -14.97 -5.26
N ASP A 147 16.00 -14.40 -6.48
CA ASP A 147 16.03 -15.18 -7.74
C ASP A 147 17.35 -15.08 -8.54
N PHE A 148 18.39 -14.43 -8.02
CA PHE A 148 19.72 -14.43 -8.63
C PHE A 148 20.71 -15.29 -7.85
N ASN A 149 20.46 -16.60 -7.76
CA ASN A 149 21.52 -17.57 -7.53
C ASN A 149 21.46 -18.70 -8.57
N GLY A 150 21.98 -18.39 -9.75
CA GLY A 150 22.30 -19.39 -10.77
C GLY A 150 23.49 -20.22 -10.32
N GLY A 151 23.24 -21.51 -10.05
CA GLY A 151 24.26 -22.51 -9.81
C GLY A 151 23.71 -23.88 -10.18
N GLY A 152 23.52 -24.11 -11.48
CA GLY A 152 23.18 -25.43 -12.01
C GLY A 152 24.22 -26.45 -11.56
N ASN A 153 23.79 -27.48 -10.85
CA ASN A 153 24.58 -28.68 -10.67
C ASN A 153 23.85 -29.85 -11.30
N MET A 154 24.22 -30.11 -12.54
CA MET A 154 23.94 -31.36 -13.23
C MET A 154 24.66 -32.48 -12.48
N ARG A 155 23.91 -33.40 -11.87
CA ARG A 155 24.44 -34.72 -11.49
C ARG A 155 23.50 -35.81 -11.97
N SER A 156 23.96 -36.52 -12.98
CA SER A 156 23.62 -37.89 -13.31
C SER A 156 23.70 -38.78 -12.06
N PHE A 157 22.65 -39.52 -11.75
CA PHE A 157 22.50 -40.98 -11.94
C PHE A 157 21.05 -41.35 -11.63
#